data_AF-A0A5B2VAX7-F1
#
_entry.id   AF-A0A5B2VAX7-F1
#
_cell.length_a   1.000
_cell.length_b   1.000
_cell.length_c   1.000
_cell.angle_alpha   90.00
_cell.angle_beta   90.00
_cell.angle_gamma   90.00
#
_symmetry.space_group_name_H-M   'P 1'
#
loop_
_entity.id
_entity.type
_entity.pdbx_description
1 polymer ?
#
loop_
_entity_poly.entity_id
_entity_poly.type
_entity_poly.pdbx_seq_one_letter_code
_entity_poly.pdbx_strand_id
1 'polypeptide(L)'
;MVNEIKPAVGTGNALSQAEIRYCLSERIRIETMEAVVNTQFSGQVSRFNASVDDYNSRCANYRYRRSDMDAARSAVEANRASIESAARALVWSWR
;
A
#
# COMPACT_ATOMS: atom_id res chain seq x y z
N MET A 1 -5.97 13.71 -2.96
CA MET A 1 -5.87 12.62 -1.96
C MET A 1 -6.89 11.55 -2.32
N VAL A 2 -6.46 10.30 -2.44
CA VAL A 2 -7.35 9.16 -2.70
C VAL A 2 -8.07 8.81 -1.39
N ASN A 3 -9.39 8.67 -1.41
CA ASN A 3 -10.11 8.13 -0.24
C ASN A 3 -9.83 6.62 -0.16
N GLU A 4 -9.14 6.20 0.90
CA GLU A 4 -8.68 4.84 1.16
C GLU A 4 -9.28 4.34 2.47
N ILE A 5 -9.74 3.09 2.49
CA ILE A 5 -10.18 2.41 3.72
C ILE A 5 -9.28 1.20 3.91
N LYS A 6 -8.66 1.07 5.08
CA LYS A 6 -7.80 -0.08 5.37
C LYS A 6 -8.67 -1.35 5.52
N PRO A 7 -8.43 -2.41 4.72
CA PRO A 7 -9.20 -3.65 4.83
C PRO A 7 -8.99 -4.35 6.18
N ALA A 8 -9.96 -5.16 6.59
CA ALA A 8 -9.75 -6.13 7.67
C ALA A 8 -8.67 -7.15 7.30
N VAL A 9 -7.94 -7.64 8.31
CA VAL A 9 -7.00 -8.77 8.16
C VAL A 9 -7.77 -10.02 7.73
N GLY A 10 -7.20 -10.78 6.80
CA GLY A 10 -7.75 -12.04 6.29
C GLY A 10 -7.49 -12.25 4.81
N THR A 11 -7.88 -13.43 4.33
CA THR A 11 -7.76 -13.81 2.92
C THR A 11 -9.14 -14.07 2.31
N GLY A 12 -9.30 -13.81 1.01
CA GLY A 12 -10.56 -14.06 0.32
C GLY A 12 -11.71 -13.10 0.66
N ASN A 13 -11.42 -12.03 1.41
CA ASN A 13 -12.36 -10.95 1.69
C ASN A 13 -12.84 -10.30 0.39
N ALA A 14 -14.12 -9.96 0.31
CA ALA A 14 -14.66 -9.16 -0.78
C ALA A 14 -14.45 -7.68 -0.43
N LEU A 15 -13.53 -7.02 -1.12
CA LEU A 15 -13.16 -5.63 -0.81
C LEU A 15 -14.05 -4.64 -1.55
N SER A 16 -14.38 -3.55 -0.86
CA SER A 16 -15.00 -2.36 -1.45
C SER A 16 -14.01 -1.59 -2.33
N GLN A 17 -14.51 -0.68 -3.17
CA GLN A 17 -13.66 0.18 -4.00
C GLN A 17 -12.63 0.99 -3.17
N ALA A 18 -12.98 1.44 -1.96
CA ALA A 18 -12.07 2.21 -1.10
C ALA A 18 -10.97 1.32 -0.47
N GLU A 19 -11.30 0.06 -0.18
CA GLU A 19 -10.34 -0.95 0.28
C GLU A 19 -9.40 -1.42 -0.82
N ILE A 20 -9.90 -1.55 -2.05
CA ILE A 20 -9.05 -1.84 -3.21
C ILE A 20 -8.07 -0.68 -3.45
N ARG A 21 -8.54 0.58 -3.31
CA ARG A 21 -7.66 1.76 -3.39
C ARG A 21 -6.54 1.67 -2.36
N TYR A 22 -6.84 1.32 -1.11
CA TYR A 22 -5.81 1.09 -0.10
C TYR A 22 -4.79 0.05 -0.56
N CYS A 23 -5.22 -1.13 -1.00
CA CYS A 23 -4.30 -2.19 -1.42
C CYS A 23 -3.42 -1.77 -2.61
N LEU A 24 -3.98 -1.10 -3.62
CA LEU A 24 -3.22 -0.62 -4.77
C LEU A 24 -2.22 0.49 -4.38
N SER A 25 -2.65 1.46 -3.57
CA SER A 25 -1.76 2.50 -3.05
C SER A 25 -0.66 1.93 -2.17
N GLU A 26 -0.98 0.98 -1.29
CA GLU A 26 -0.02 0.37 -0.37
C GLU A 26 1.04 -0.45 -1.11
N ARG A 27 0.66 -1.12 -2.21
CA ARG A 27 1.63 -1.76 -3.10
C ARG A 27 2.65 -0.75 -3.64
N ILE A 28 2.19 0.40 -4.14
CA ILE A 28 3.07 1.48 -4.63
C ILE A 28 3.96 2.01 -3.51
N ARG A 29 3.41 2.19 -2.30
CA ARG A 29 4.19 2.63 -1.13
C ARG A 29 5.32 1.65 -0.83
N ILE A 30 5.01 0.35 -0.75
CA ILE A 30 6.00 -0.70 -0.47
C ILE A 30 7.10 -0.74 -1.55
N GLU A 31 6.72 -0.75 -2.84
CA GLU A 31 7.68 -0.71 -3.95
C GLU A 31 8.58 0.54 -3.88
N THR A 32 8.02 1.68 -3.50
CA THR A 32 8.77 2.92 -3.33
C THR A 32 9.70 2.87 -2.11
N MET A 33 9.23 2.31 -0.99
CA MET A 33 10.02 2.15 0.23
C MET A 33 11.20 1.22 -0.01
N GLU A 34 10.98 0.10 -0.68
CA GLU A 34 12.01 -0.89 -1.02
C GLU A 34 13.20 -0.24 -1.74
N ALA A 35 12.95 0.73 -2.62
CA ALA A 35 13.99 1.44 -3.35
C ALA A 35 14.83 2.43 -2.50
N VAL A 36 14.36 2.85 -1.32
CA VAL A 36 15.01 3.90 -0.51
C VAL A 36 15.36 3.49 0.92
N VAL A 37 14.91 2.32 1.38
CA VAL A 37 15.25 1.77 2.69
C VAL A 37 16.76 1.50 2.78
N ASN A 38 17.38 1.98 3.85
CA ASN A 38 18.78 1.69 4.16
C ASN A 38 18.87 0.34 4.90
N THR A 39 19.34 -0.69 4.20
CA THR A 39 19.49 -2.05 4.75
C THR A 39 20.55 -2.18 5.84
N GLN A 40 21.43 -1.18 6.01
CA GLN A 40 22.40 -1.12 7.11
C GLN A 40 21.75 -0.66 8.43
N PHE A 41 20.54 -0.08 8.36
CA PHE A 41 19.84 0.42 9.54
C PHE A 41 18.69 -0.52 9.90
N SER A 42 18.90 -1.37 10.90
CA SER A 42 17.94 -2.40 11.33
C SER A 42 16.55 -1.85 11.64
N GLY A 43 16.45 -0.64 12.17
CA GLY A 43 15.16 0.03 12.44
C GLY A 43 14.34 0.29 11.18
N GLN A 44 14.97 0.63 10.05
CA GLN A 44 14.28 0.82 8.78
C GLN A 44 13.87 -0.52 8.18
N VAL A 45 14.74 -1.54 8.27
CA VAL A 45 14.44 -2.90 7.81
C VAL A 45 13.23 -3.47 8.56
N SER A 46 13.19 -3.35 9.90
CA SER A 46 12.07 -3.83 10.70
C SER A 46 10.75 -3.14 10.35
N ARG A 47 10.76 -1.82 10.12
CA ARG A 47 9.56 -1.06 9.74
C ARG A 47 9.08 -1.43 8.34
N PHE A 48 9.99 -1.58 7.38
CA PHE A 48 9.67 -2.04 6.04
C PHE A 48 9.03 -3.43 6.07
N ASN A 49 9.64 -4.39 6.78
CA ASN A 49 9.08 -5.73 6.91
C ASN A 49 7.69 -5.71 7.56
N ALA A 50 7.46 -4.88 8.58
CA ALA A 50 6.13 -4.72 9.18
C ALA A 50 5.08 -4.18 8.20
N SER A 51 5.46 -3.25 7.30
CA SER A 51 4.59 -2.78 6.21
C SER A 51 4.26 -3.90 5.22
N VAL A 52 5.26 -4.69 4.83
CA VAL A 52 5.08 -5.85 3.94
C VAL A 52 4.17 -6.90 4.58
N ASP A 53 4.36 -7.20 5.87
CA ASP A 53 3.56 -8.18 6.60
C ASP A 53 2.09 -7.73 6.74
N ASP A 54 1.85 -6.46 7.10
CA ASP A 54 0.50 -5.93 7.18
C ASP A 54 -0.21 -5.92 5.82
N TYR A 55 0.50 -5.55 4.74
CA TYR A 55 0.00 -5.68 3.37
C TYR A 55 -0.35 -7.13 3.04
N ASN A 56 0.53 -8.08 3.32
CA ASN A 56 0.32 -9.48 2.99
C ASN A 56 -0.88 -10.06 3.75
N SER A 57 -1.09 -9.63 4.99
CA SER A 57 -2.20 -10.08 5.84
C SER A 57 -3.58 -9.63 5.37
N ARG A 58 -3.67 -8.66 4.45
CA ARG A 58 -4.94 -8.01 4.03
C ARG A 58 -5.15 -7.98 2.52
N CYS A 59 -4.07 -7.79 1.75
CA CYS A 59 -4.09 -7.42 0.34
C CYS A 59 -3.43 -8.48 -0.58
N ALA A 60 -2.88 -9.56 -0.04
CA ALA A 60 -2.27 -10.62 -0.85
C ALA A 60 -3.30 -11.44 -1.64
N ASN A 61 -4.51 -11.61 -1.11
CA ASN A 61 -5.59 -12.35 -1.77
C ASN A 61 -6.95 -11.81 -1.35
N TYR A 62 -7.69 -11.24 -2.31
CA TYR A 62 -9.04 -10.74 -2.11
C TYR A 62 -9.90 -10.90 -3.37
N ARG A 63 -11.22 -10.88 -3.16
CA ARG A 63 -12.22 -10.84 -4.23
C ARG A 63 -12.68 -9.40 -4.44
N TYR A 64 -13.11 -9.08 -5.66
CA TYR A 64 -13.58 -7.75 -6.01
C TYR A 64 -14.55 -7.80 -7.19
N ARG A 65 -15.36 -6.74 -7.34
CA ARG A 65 -16.10 -6.49 -8.58
C ARG A 65 -15.20 -5.77 -9.57
N ARG A 66 -15.29 -6.12 -10.84
CA ARG A 66 -14.41 -5.54 -11.88
C ARG A 66 -14.52 -4.02 -11.97
N SER A 67 -15.75 -3.49 -11.89
CA SER A 67 -16.02 -2.05 -11.87
C SER A 67 -15.30 -1.32 -10.73
N ASP A 68 -15.27 -1.92 -9.54
CA ASP A 68 -14.63 -1.33 -8.37
C ASP A 68 -13.11 -1.33 -8.53
N MET A 69 -12.55 -2.39 -9.11
CA MET A 69 -11.12 -2.48 -9.43
C MET A 69 -10.69 -1.44 -10.47
N ASP A 70 -11.45 -1.30 -11.56
CA ASP A 70 -11.10 -0.36 -12.63
C ASP A 70 -11.19 1.10 -12.12
N ALA A 71 -12.22 1.43 -11.34
CA ALA A 71 -12.39 2.74 -10.72
C ALA A 71 -11.31 3.03 -9.66
N ALA A 72 -10.95 2.03 -8.83
CA ALA A 72 -9.88 2.16 -7.85
C ALA A 72 -8.52 2.39 -8.53
N ARG A 73 -8.21 1.61 -9.59
CA ARG A 73 -6.96 1.75 -10.36
C ARG A 73 -6.83 3.14 -10.97
N SER A 74 -7.89 3.63 -11.63
CA SER A 74 -7.89 4.99 -12.21
C SER A 74 -7.60 6.06 -11.14
N ALA A 75 -8.25 5.96 -9.97
CA ALA A 75 -8.03 6.90 -8.88
C ALA A 75 -6.60 6.85 -8.31
N VAL A 76 -6.03 5.65 -8.14
CA VAL A 76 -4.68 5.47 -7.62
C VAL A 76 -3.63 5.96 -8.62
N GLU A 77 -3.74 5.61 -9.90
CA GLU A 77 -2.79 6.07 -10.92
C GLU A 77 -2.80 7.59 -11.07
N ALA A 78 -3.98 8.23 -11.02
CA ALA A 78 -4.09 9.69 -11.03
C ALA A 78 -3.37 10.38 -9.84
N ASN A 79 -3.11 9.65 -8.76
CA ASN A 79 -2.44 10.15 -7.55
C ASN A 79 -1.06 9.52 -7.31
N ARG A 80 -0.55 8.69 -8.24
CA ARG A 80 0.66 7.87 -8.05
C ARG A 80 1.86 8.66 -7.57
N ALA A 81 2.19 9.77 -8.25
CA ALA A 81 3.34 10.60 -7.89
C ALA A 81 3.25 11.14 -6.45
N SER A 82 2.05 11.48 -5.98
CA SER A 82 1.83 11.92 -4.59
C SER A 82 2.03 10.77 -3.60
N ILE A 83 1.58 9.56 -3.94
CA ILE A 83 1.74 8.36 -3.09
C ILE A 83 3.22 8.02 -2.94
N GLU A 84 3.96 7.98 -4.06
CA GLU A 84 5.39 7.71 -4.06
C GLU A 84 6.18 8.77 -3.27
N SER A 85 5.85 10.06 -3.46
CA SER A 85 6.49 11.14 -2.71
C SER A 85 6.26 11.02 -1.21
N ALA A 86 5.04 10.69 -0.78
CA ALA A 86 4.72 10.47 0.63
C ALA A 86 5.45 9.23 1.20
N ALA A 87 5.55 8.15 0.42
CA ALA A 87 6.27 6.94 0.81
C ALA A 87 7.76 7.21 1.04
N ARG A 88 8.42 7.96 0.14
CA ARG A 88 9.83 8.38 0.31
C ARG A 88 10.02 9.21 1.59
N ALA A 89 9.15 10.19 1.81
CA ALA A 89 9.19 11.04 3.00
C ALA A 89 9.00 10.22 4.29
N LEU A 90 8.14 9.21 4.28
CA LEU A 90 7.90 8.33 5.42
C LEU A 90 9.16 7.54 5.79
N VAL A 91 9.90 6.97 4.82
CA VAL A 91 11.17 6.26 5.12
C VAL A 91 12.21 7.20 5.74
N TRP A 92 12.27 8.47 5.33
CA TRP A 92 13.18 9.43 5.95
C TRP A 92 12.87 9.72 7.42
N SER A 93 11.60 9.59 7.82
CA SER A 93 11.18 9.72 9.23
C SER A 93 11.46 8.48 10.09
N TRP A 94 11.95 7.38 9.51
CA TRP A 94 12.28 6.15 10.24
C TRP A 94 13.72 6.13 10.78
N ARG A 95 14.48 7.22 10.59
CA ARG A 95 15.85 7.36 11.07
C ARG A 95 15.92 7.66 12.57
#